data_AF-A0A553GLV8-F1
#
_entry.id   AF-A0A553GLV8-F1
#
_cell.length_a   1.000
_cell.length_b   1.000
_cell.length_c   1.000
_cell.angle_alpha   90.00
_cell.angle_beta   90.00
_cell.angle_gamma   90.00
#
_symmetry.space_group_name_H-M   'P 1'
#
loop_
_entity.id
_entity.type
_entity.pdbx_description
1 polymer ?
#
loop_
_entity_poly.entity_id
_entity_poly.type
_entity_poly.pdbx_seq_one_letter_code
_entity_poly.pdbx_strand_id
1 'polypeptide(L)'
;MKTFKKSIYLLFILPLFISCDVDGLLELEQDKSVVIWEKDQSTVKIIKEGSVVDIPTVNLQLFGRSATEDITIQYDVDETKTTATEGLHFTIGQKQLSLEAGAAFIQVPIEYDPEAITSTEPLDIVLNISSIQGDVRNSSASTTITIKPRLLNLEYWSGAYTFLADGWSREASMTALSNGEDMIMYNFWGNGLEMVGKVVETDASSIKFVVPAGTKLDNGWDDRGAWLLDNDLIGVFDTENRLIDFIQFDYICEDGSTGSFPWCEETCQLVQN
;
A
#
# COMPACT_ATOMS: atom_id res chain seq x y z
N MET A 1 60.80 4.32 -52.02
CA MET A 1 60.57 5.36 -50.99
C MET A 1 59.09 5.41 -50.63
N LYS A 2 58.79 5.07 -49.37
CA LYS A 2 57.67 5.53 -48.52
C LYS A 2 56.22 5.31 -48.97
N THR A 3 55.71 4.17 -48.50
CA THR A 3 54.37 3.91 -47.94
C THR A 3 53.68 5.10 -47.27
N PHE A 4 52.36 5.24 -47.48
CA PHE A 4 51.44 5.69 -46.42
C PHE A 4 50.11 4.93 -46.49
N LYS A 5 49.87 4.17 -45.41
CA LYS A 5 48.76 3.28 -45.16
C LYS A 5 47.48 4.09 -44.95
N LYS A 6 46.37 3.72 -45.58
CA LYS A 6 45.04 4.22 -45.20
C LYS A 6 44.53 3.37 -44.04
N SER A 7 44.51 3.98 -42.86
CA SER A 7 44.01 3.41 -41.61
C SER A 7 42.53 3.09 -41.70
N ILE A 8 42.21 1.82 -41.44
CA ILE A 8 40.88 1.33 -41.05
C ILE A 8 40.62 1.84 -39.63
N TYR A 9 39.65 2.74 -39.46
CA TYR A 9 39.05 3.01 -38.16
C TYR A 9 37.79 2.13 -38.04
N LEU A 10 38.01 0.88 -37.65
CA LEU A 10 36.95 0.01 -37.14
C LEU A 10 36.73 0.44 -35.69
N LEU A 11 35.70 1.25 -35.44
CA LEU A 11 35.28 1.64 -34.10
C LEU A 11 34.71 0.38 -33.42
N PHE A 12 35.57 -0.32 -32.68
CA PHE A 12 35.22 -1.49 -31.88
C PHE A 12 34.44 -0.99 -30.65
N ILE A 13 33.12 -0.85 -30.78
CA ILE A 13 32.24 -0.67 -29.63
C ILE A 13 32.18 -2.04 -28.93
N LEU A 14 33.05 -2.22 -27.94
CA LEU A 14 32.90 -3.28 -26.94
C LEU A 14 31.53 -3.10 -26.27
N PRO A 15 30.60 -4.06 -26.34
CA PRO A 15 29.59 -4.13 -25.31
C PRO A 15 30.33 -4.48 -24.02
N LEU A 16 30.47 -3.48 -23.14
CA LEU A 16 30.72 -3.73 -21.73
C LEU A 16 29.57 -4.62 -21.26
N PHE A 17 29.86 -5.92 -21.15
CA PHE A 17 29.04 -6.83 -20.38
C PHE A 17 28.98 -6.25 -18.98
N ILE A 18 27.84 -5.66 -18.63
CA ILE A 18 27.48 -5.41 -17.24
C ILE A 18 27.39 -6.81 -16.63
N SER A 19 28.44 -7.17 -15.92
CA SER A 19 28.43 -8.25 -14.95
C SER A 19 27.29 -7.95 -13.97
N CYS A 20 26.13 -8.59 -14.17
CA CYS A 20 25.33 -8.94 -13.00
C CYS A 20 26.17 -9.98 -12.28
N ASP A 21 26.67 -9.63 -11.09
CA ASP A 21 27.27 -10.59 -10.17
C ASP A 21 26.23 -11.67 -9.87
N VAL A 22 26.32 -12.76 -10.63
CA VAL A 22 25.71 -14.06 -10.33
C VAL A 22 26.79 -14.94 -9.73
N ASP A 23 27.61 -14.36 -8.84
CA ASP A 23 28.73 -15.03 -8.17
C ASP A 23 28.27 -16.03 -7.09
N GLY A 24 26.96 -16.20 -6.88
CA GLY A 24 26.39 -17.16 -5.93
C GLY A 24 25.78 -18.43 -6.55
N LEU A 25 25.59 -18.50 -7.87
CA LEU A 25 24.87 -19.62 -8.53
C LEU A 25 25.76 -20.51 -9.41
N LEU A 26 27.02 -20.13 -9.65
CA LEU A 26 27.91 -20.80 -10.61
C LEU A 26 28.77 -21.93 -10.04
N GLU A 27 28.63 -22.29 -8.76
CA GLU A 27 29.30 -23.45 -8.13
C GLU A 27 28.34 -24.63 -7.81
N LEU A 28 27.19 -24.71 -8.48
CA LEU A 28 26.33 -25.91 -8.40
C LEU A 28 26.87 -27.01 -9.32
N GLU A 29 27.68 -27.91 -8.75
CA GLU A 29 27.99 -29.22 -9.34
C GLU A 29 26.69 -29.89 -9.84
N GLN A 30 26.59 -30.04 -11.17
CA GLN A 30 25.35 -30.25 -11.94
C GLN A 30 24.78 -31.67 -11.94
N ASP A 31 24.71 -32.34 -10.78
CA ASP A 31 24.15 -33.71 -10.75
C ASP A 31 22.69 -33.78 -10.28
N LYS A 32 22.19 -32.73 -9.59
CA LYS A 32 20.81 -32.70 -9.06
C LYS A 32 20.21 -31.31 -9.16
N SER A 33 18.90 -31.25 -9.46
CA SER A 33 18.12 -30.02 -9.37
C SER A 33 18.01 -29.54 -7.92
N VAL A 34 17.73 -28.26 -7.75
CA VAL A 34 17.56 -27.61 -6.44
C VAL A 34 16.16 -27.04 -6.36
N VAL A 35 15.47 -27.25 -5.24
CA VAL A 35 14.25 -26.50 -4.93
C VAL A 35 14.64 -25.24 -4.16
N ILE A 36 14.20 -24.09 -4.69
CA ILE A 36 14.45 -22.76 -4.13
C ILE A 36 13.13 -22.01 -3.98
N TRP A 37 13.11 -20.97 -3.15
CA TRP A 37 12.08 -19.95 -3.24
C TRP A 37 12.31 -19.13 -4.51
N GLU A 38 11.27 -18.82 -5.27
CA GLU A 38 11.38 -17.99 -6.49
C GLU A 38 11.95 -16.59 -6.17
N LYS A 39 11.63 -16.08 -4.98
CA LYS A 39 12.11 -14.79 -4.47
C LYS A 39 12.53 -14.93 -3.03
N ASP A 40 13.66 -14.31 -2.69
CA ASP A 40 14.12 -14.19 -1.30
C ASP A 40 13.22 -13.22 -0.49
N GLN A 41 12.59 -12.26 -1.18
CA GLN A 41 11.70 -11.30 -0.56
C GLN A 41 10.48 -11.00 -1.44
N SER A 42 9.31 -10.90 -0.81
CA SER A 42 8.05 -10.43 -1.40
C SER A 42 7.37 -9.41 -0.50
N THR A 43 6.52 -8.54 -1.06
CA THR A 43 5.77 -7.55 -0.27
C THR A 43 4.29 -7.66 -0.60
N VAL A 44 3.46 -7.83 0.43
CA VAL A 44 1.99 -7.78 0.36
C VAL A 44 1.56 -6.38 0.81
N LYS A 45 0.71 -5.71 0.04
CA LYS A 45 0.12 -4.42 0.47
C LYS A 45 -1.35 -4.59 0.80
N ILE A 46 -1.70 -4.29 2.03
CA ILE A 46 -3.06 -4.48 2.56
C ILE A 46 -3.71 -3.13 2.83
N ILE A 47 -4.91 -2.91 2.29
CA ILE A 47 -5.71 -1.72 2.57
C ILE A 47 -6.57 -2.00 3.79
N LYS A 48 -6.50 -1.10 4.78
CA LYS A 48 -7.43 -1.10 5.90
C LYS A 48 -8.77 -0.57 5.36
N GLU A 49 -9.86 -1.30 5.59
CA GLU A 49 -11.19 -1.11 4.95
C GLU A 49 -11.44 -1.94 3.66
N GLY A 50 -10.96 -3.18 3.64
CA GLY A 50 -11.72 -4.27 3.03
C GLY A 50 -11.22 -4.86 1.72
N SER A 51 -9.99 -4.58 1.27
CA SER A 51 -9.39 -5.35 0.17
C SER A 51 -7.86 -5.35 0.17
N VAL A 52 -7.26 -6.52 -0.07
CA VAL A 52 -5.82 -6.63 -0.37
C VAL A 52 -5.62 -6.29 -1.85
N VAL A 53 -4.81 -5.25 -2.12
CA VAL A 53 -4.65 -4.75 -3.50
C VAL A 53 -3.38 -5.26 -4.18
N ASP A 54 -2.51 -5.97 -3.46
CA ASP A 54 -1.30 -6.54 -4.06
C ASP A 54 -0.83 -7.76 -3.25
N ILE A 55 -1.31 -8.96 -3.61
CA ILE A 55 -0.84 -10.23 -3.05
C ILE A 55 0.19 -10.82 -4.01
N PRO A 56 1.50 -10.76 -3.69
CA PRO A 56 2.50 -11.47 -4.46
C PRO A 56 2.25 -12.97 -4.38
N THR A 57 2.34 -13.64 -5.53
CA THR A 57 2.45 -15.09 -5.56
C THR A 57 3.76 -15.52 -4.93
N VAL A 58 3.70 -16.40 -3.94
CA VAL A 58 4.87 -17.03 -3.34
C VAL A 58 5.02 -18.41 -3.96
N ASN A 59 6.13 -18.64 -4.66
CA ASN A 59 6.37 -19.90 -5.35
C ASN A 59 7.64 -20.59 -4.84
N LEU A 60 7.58 -21.91 -4.80
CA LEU A 60 8.74 -22.78 -4.79
C LEU A 60 9.06 -23.16 -6.24
N GLN A 61 10.31 -23.03 -6.63
CA GLN A 61 10.79 -23.27 -7.98
C GLN A 61 11.83 -24.38 -8.01
N LEU A 62 11.77 -25.20 -9.05
CA LEU A 62 12.82 -26.15 -9.38
C LEU A 62 13.84 -25.50 -10.32
N PHE A 63 15.08 -25.38 -9.86
CA PHE A 63 16.21 -24.92 -10.66
C PHE A 63 17.07 -26.11 -11.12
N GLY A 64 17.42 -26.16 -12.40
CA GLY A 64 18.21 -27.24 -13.00
C GLY A 64 17.40 -28.12 -13.95
N ARG A 65 17.59 -29.44 -13.90
CA ARG A 65 16.86 -30.40 -14.75
C ARG A 65 15.39 -30.51 -14.32
N SER A 66 14.50 -30.78 -15.27
CA SER A 66 13.10 -31.09 -14.97
C SER A 66 12.99 -32.34 -14.10
N ALA A 67 12.04 -32.34 -13.15
CA ALA A 67 11.75 -33.51 -12.34
C ALA A 67 11.10 -34.60 -13.19
N THR A 68 11.56 -35.85 -13.05
CA THR A 68 10.98 -37.01 -13.72
C THR A 68 9.96 -37.75 -12.86
N GLU A 69 9.88 -37.40 -11.58
CA GLU A 69 8.97 -37.93 -10.57
C GLU A 69 8.47 -36.76 -9.73
N ASP A 70 7.35 -36.96 -9.04
CA ASP A 70 6.80 -35.95 -8.15
C ASP A 70 7.75 -35.70 -6.96
N ILE A 71 7.91 -34.43 -6.58
CA ILE A 71 8.74 -34.02 -5.45
C ILE A 71 7.82 -33.56 -4.35
N THR A 72 7.99 -34.11 -3.14
CA THR A 72 7.26 -33.63 -1.95
C THR A 72 8.12 -32.63 -1.21
N ILE A 73 7.58 -31.45 -0.95
CA ILE A 73 8.26 -30.34 -0.29
C ILE A 73 7.48 -30.00 0.98
N GLN A 74 8.17 -29.96 2.11
CA GLN A 74 7.63 -29.46 3.37
C GLN A 74 8.31 -28.14 3.71
N TYR A 75 7.53 -27.17 4.17
CA TYR A 75 8.03 -25.87 4.58
C TYR A 75 7.32 -25.43 5.87
N ASP A 76 8.02 -24.64 6.65
CA ASP A 76 7.55 -24.18 7.96
C ASP A 76 7.79 -22.69 8.12
N VAL A 77 7.00 -22.08 9.02
CA VAL A 77 7.17 -20.69 9.45
C VAL A 77 8.33 -20.64 10.45
N ASP A 78 9.29 -19.75 10.23
CA ASP A 78 10.33 -19.44 11.20
C ASP A 78 9.76 -18.54 12.29
N GLU A 79 9.20 -19.14 13.35
CA GLU A 79 8.60 -18.41 14.48
C GLU A 79 9.59 -17.45 15.17
N THR A 80 10.91 -17.64 14.99
CA THR A 80 11.93 -16.80 15.64
C THR A 80 12.21 -15.50 14.87
N LYS A 81 11.89 -15.45 13.58
CA LYS A 81 12.10 -14.30 12.70
C LYS A 81 10.81 -13.67 12.20
N THR A 82 9.73 -14.42 12.24
CA THR A 82 8.39 -13.98 11.85
C THR A 82 7.82 -13.05 12.91
N THR A 83 7.31 -11.88 12.50
CA THR A 83 6.60 -10.94 13.37
C THR A 83 5.09 -10.99 13.17
N ALA A 84 4.61 -11.60 12.09
CA ALA A 84 3.19 -11.89 11.89
C ALA A 84 2.73 -13.15 12.64
N THR A 85 1.48 -13.22 13.08
CA THR A 85 0.96 -14.38 13.81
C THR A 85 0.11 -15.26 12.89
N GLU A 86 0.50 -16.53 12.71
CA GLU A 86 -0.30 -17.52 11.98
C GLU A 86 -1.63 -17.78 12.74
N GLY A 87 -2.75 -17.85 12.02
CA GLY A 87 -4.11 -17.94 12.58
C GLY A 87 -4.72 -16.61 13.01
N LEU A 88 -3.94 -15.52 13.00
CA LEU A 88 -4.43 -14.16 13.24
C LEU A 88 -4.22 -13.27 12.02
N HIS A 89 -2.97 -13.05 11.59
CA HIS A 89 -2.67 -12.17 10.45
C HIS A 89 -2.67 -12.92 9.10
N PHE A 90 -2.37 -14.22 9.13
CA PHE A 90 -2.33 -15.06 7.93
C PHE A 90 -2.61 -16.52 8.29
N THR A 91 -2.99 -17.33 7.29
CA THR A 91 -3.09 -18.78 7.42
C THR A 91 -2.38 -19.48 6.26
N ILE A 92 -1.78 -20.64 6.55
CA ILE A 92 -1.18 -21.50 5.53
C ILE A 92 -2.02 -22.77 5.43
N GLY A 93 -2.66 -22.99 4.28
CA GLY A 93 -3.59 -24.11 4.10
C GLY A 93 -2.92 -25.49 4.20
N GLN A 94 -1.76 -25.66 3.55
CA GLN A 94 -1.02 -26.93 3.53
C GLN A 94 0.49 -26.69 3.56
N LYS A 95 1.17 -27.09 4.65
CA LYS A 95 2.64 -26.98 4.81
C LYS A 95 3.45 -28.05 4.06
N GLN A 96 2.76 -28.95 3.35
CA GLN A 96 3.35 -29.97 2.50
C GLN A 96 2.73 -29.85 1.11
N LEU A 97 3.57 -29.67 0.10
CA LEU A 97 3.18 -29.49 -1.29
C LEU A 97 3.86 -30.55 -2.17
N SER A 98 3.21 -30.91 -3.27
CA SER A 98 3.76 -31.84 -4.26
C SER A 98 3.98 -31.13 -5.58
N LEU A 99 5.24 -31.00 -5.99
CA LEU A 99 5.61 -30.52 -7.31
C LEU A 99 5.54 -31.70 -8.28
N GLU A 100 4.56 -31.69 -9.18
CA GLU A 100 4.33 -32.76 -10.16
C GLU A 100 5.53 -32.94 -11.10
N ALA A 101 5.74 -34.18 -11.56
CA ALA A 101 6.75 -34.48 -12.57
C ALA A 101 6.58 -33.58 -13.81
N GLY A 102 7.69 -32.95 -14.24
CA GLY A 102 7.70 -32.00 -15.36
C GLY A 102 7.29 -30.57 -15.01
N ALA A 103 6.72 -30.30 -13.82
CA ALA A 103 6.43 -28.94 -13.37
C ALA A 103 7.71 -28.20 -12.95
N ALA A 104 7.72 -26.88 -13.18
CA ALA A 104 8.85 -26.02 -12.84
C ALA A 104 8.67 -25.25 -11.53
N PHE A 105 7.44 -25.05 -11.08
CA PHE A 105 7.11 -24.32 -9.86
C PHE A 105 5.80 -24.81 -9.24
N ILE A 106 5.62 -24.53 -7.95
CA ILE A 106 4.38 -24.71 -7.21
C ILE A 106 4.12 -23.49 -6.34
N GLN A 107 2.86 -23.04 -6.33
CA GLN A 107 2.42 -21.91 -5.52
C GLN A 107 2.15 -22.34 -4.08
N VAL A 108 2.58 -21.51 -3.14
CA VAL A 108 2.32 -21.65 -1.72
C VAL A 108 0.97 -21.00 -1.37
N PRO A 109 0.00 -21.74 -0.80
CA PRO A 109 -1.31 -21.21 -0.47
C PRO A 109 -1.27 -20.45 0.87
N ILE A 110 -1.04 -19.15 0.78
CA ILE A 110 -1.07 -18.23 1.93
C ILE A 110 -2.31 -17.35 1.80
N GLU A 111 -3.16 -17.38 2.82
CA GLU A 111 -4.30 -16.47 2.95
C GLU A 111 -3.96 -15.42 4.02
N TYR A 112 -4.34 -14.16 3.78
CA TYR A 112 -4.10 -13.05 4.70
C TYR A 112 -5.43 -12.62 5.30
N ASP A 113 -5.40 -12.16 6.55
CA ASP A 113 -6.54 -11.52 7.22
C ASP A 113 -6.29 -10.01 7.33
N PRO A 114 -6.87 -9.19 6.42
CA PRO A 114 -6.68 -7.75 6.43
C PRO A 114 -7.20 -7.07 7.69
N GLU A 115 -8.27 -7.60 8.29
CA GLU A 115 -8.93 -6.98 9.44
C GLU A 115 -8.09 -7.12 10.71
N ALA A 116 -7.33 -8.21 10.82
CA ALA A 116 -6.41 -8.45 11.93
C ALA A 116 -5.11 -7.62 11.85
N ILE A 117 -4.82 -7.00 10.71
CA ILE A 117 -3.57 -6.27 10.49
C ILE A 117 -3.78 -4.80 10.87
N THR A 118 -3.77 -4.56 12.17
CA THR A 118 -3.99 -3.23 12.77
C THR A 118 -2.71 -2.44 12.99
N SER A 119 -1.54 -3.08 12.84
CA SER A 119 -0.23 -2.46 13.04
C SER A 119 0.07 -1.42 11.97
N THR A 120 0.66 -0.29 12.36
CA THR A 120 1.24 0.70 11.44
C THR A 120 2.63 0.29 10.97
N GLU A 121 3.30 -0.57 11.72
CA GLU A 121 4.59 -1.15 11.36
C GLU A 121 4.40 -2.38 10.45
N PRO A 122 5.29 -2.60 9.46
CA PRO A 122 5.29 -3.81 8.66
C PRO A 122 5.42 -5.08 9.51
N LEU A 123 4.75 -6.14 9.07
CA LEU A 123 4.84 -7.48 9.66
C LEU A 123 5.52 -8.42 8.66
N ASP A 124 6.40 -9.29 9.12
CA ASP A 124 7.14 -10.24 8.29
C ASP A 124 6.68 -11.66 8.58
N ILE A 125 6.49 -12.43 7.51
CA ILE A 125 6.36 -13.89 7.51
C ILE A 125 7.64 -14.46 6.92
N VAL A 126 8.35 -15.30 7.67
CA VAL A 126 9.58 -15.95 7.17
C VAL A 126 9.30 -17.43 6.99
N LEU A 127 9.49 -17.94 5.78
CA LEU A 127 9.27 -19.35 5.44
C LEU A 127 10.61 -20.04 5.12
N ASN A 128 10.76 -21.25 5.64
CA ASN A 128 11.92 -22.11 5.43
C ASN A 128 11.48 -23.44 4.81
N ILE A 129 12.27 -24.00 3.90
CA ILE A 129 12.06 -25.37 3.43
C ILE A 129 12.63 -26.32 4.49
N SER A 130 11.78 -27.07 5.16
CA SER A 130 12.17 -27.96 6.26
C SER A 130 12.52 -29.37 5.79
N SER A 131 11.88 -29.86 4.73
CA SER A 131 12.13 -31.18 4.18
C SER A 131 11.84 -31.24 2.68
N ILE A 132 12.59 -32.08 1.96
CA ILE A 132 12.28 -32.45 0.58
C ILE A 132 12.44 -33.96 0.42
N GLN A 133 11.49 -34.58 -0.27
CA GLN A 133 11.56 -35.96 -0.72
C GLN A 133 11.56 -36.00 -2.26
N GLY A 134 12.56 -36.67 -2.83
CA GLY A 134 12.80 -36.74 -4.27
C GLY A 134 14.30 -36.66 -4.60
N ASP A 135 14.68 -36.87 -5.86
CA ASP A 135 16.09 -36.77 -6.30
C ASP A 135 16.52 -35.33 -6.60
N VAL A 136 16.38 -34.46 -5.59
CA VAL A 136 16.69 -33.03 -5.63
C VAL A 136 17.37 -32.57 -4.35
N ARG A 137 18.05 -31.43 -4.41
CA ARG A 137 18.68 -30.77 -3.26
C ARG A 137 17.74 -29.71 -2.67
N ASN A 138 17.81 -29.54 -1.36
CA ASN A 138 17.18 -28.42 -0.67
C ASN A 138 18.10 -27.22 -0.67
N SER A 139 17.58 -26.04 -1.03
CA SER A 139 18.27 -24.79 -0.71
C SER A 139 18.06 -24.47 0.77
N SER A 140 19.13 -24.11 1.47
CA SER A 140 19.00 -23.56 2.83
C SER A 140 18.43 -22.13 2.84
N ALA A 141 17.88 -21.65 1.73
CA ALA A 141 17.37 -20.30 1.60
C ALA A 141 15.99 -20.19 2.27
N SER A 142 15.77 -19.05 2.92
CA SER A 142 14.49 -18.63 3.45
C SER A 142 13.86 -17.60 2.51
N THR A 143 12.55 -17.50 2.48
CA THR A 143 11.87 -16.34 1.88
C THR A 143 11.18 -15.51 2.96
N THR A 144 11.20 -14.19 2.79
CA THR A 144 10.49 -13.25 3.66
C THR A 144 9.36 -12.58 2.89
N ILE A 145 8.16 -12.63 3.45
CA ILE A 145 6.99 -11.93 2.94
C ILE A 145 6.66 -10.81 3.91
N THR A 146 6.87 -9.57 3.47
CA THR A 146 6.55 -8.39 4.26
C THR A 146 5.13 -7.93 3.97
N ILE A 147 4.26 -8.05 4.96
CA ILE A 147 2.94 -7.44 5.01
C ILE A 147 3.13 -5.97 5.38
N LYS A 148 2.79 -5.07 4.45
CA LYS A 148 2.73 -3.64 4.73
C LYS A 148 1.27 -3.22 4.86
N PRO A 149 0.88 -2.55 5.95
CA PRO A 149 -0.31 -1.72 5.88
C PRO A 149 -0.07 -0.72 4.73
N ARG A 150 -1.06 -0.51 3.88
CA ARG A 150 -1.05 0.63 2.97
C ARG A 150 -1.09 1.85 3.87
N LEU A 151 0.06 2.49 4.06
CA LEU A 151 0.10 3.83 4.61
C LEU A 151 -0.68 4.69 3.63
N LEU A 152 -1.81 5.22 4.08
CA LEU A 152 -2.53 6.23 3.34
C LEU A 152 -1.54 7.38 3.11
N ASN A 153 -1.11 7.55 1.86
CA ASN A 153 -0.19 8.64 1.52
C ASN A 153 -1.00 9.93 1.45
N LEU A 154 -1.16 10.59 2.60
CA LEU A 154 -1.91 11.84 2.72
C LEU A 154 -1.37 12.95 1.79
N GLU A 155 -0.10 12.88 1.37
CA GLU A 155 0.46 13.85 0.42
C GLU A 155 -0.19 13.76 -0.98
N TYR A 156 -0.78 12.63 -1.34
CA TYR A 156 -1.58 12.52 -2.57
C TYR A 156 -2.85 13.40 -2.51
N TRP A 157 -3.36 13.61 -1.31
CA TRP A 157 -4.55 14.38 -0.99
C TRP A 157 -4.21 15.81 -0.56
N SER A 158 -2.92 16.16 -0.46
CA SER A 158 -2.48 17.54 -0.26
C SER A 158 -2.68 18.33 -1.56
N GLY A 159 -3.09 19.59 -1.48
CA GLY A 159 -3.21 20.45 -2.66
C GLY A 159 -4.21 21.58 -2.51
N ALA A 160 -4.36 22.35 -3.59
CA ALA A 160 -5.40 23.35 -3.71
C ALA A 160 -6.69 22.70 -4.26
N TYR A 161 -7.80 23.09 -3.68
CA TYR A 161 -9.11 22.55 -3.95
C TYR A 161 -10.08 23.70 -4.18
N THR A 162 -11.01 23.53 -5.11
CA THR A 162 -12.13 24.43 -5.31
C THR A 162 -13.40 23.78 -4.81
N PHE A 163 -14.01 24.36 -3.78
CA PHE A 163 -15.36 24.03 -3.33
C PHE A 163 -16.39 24.75 -4.19
N LEU A 164 -17.18 23.99 -4.92
CA LEU A 164 -18.35 24.41 -5.66
C LEU A 164 -19.58 24.02 -4.86
N ALA A 165 -20.50 24.95 -4.67
CA ALA A 165 -21.82 24.73 -4.05
C ALA A 165 -22.82 25.64 -4.74
N ASP A 166 -24.14 25.40 -4.63
CA ASP A 166 -25.21 26.06 -5.41
C ASP A 166 -25.04 27.58 -5.65
N GLY A 167 -24.32 27.97 -6.72
CA GLY A 167 -24.03 29.37 -7.10
C GLY A 167 -22.77 30.03 -6.50
N TRP A 168 -21.90 29.30 -5.81
CA TRP A 168 -20.73 29.80 -5.09
C TRP A 168 -19.51 28.88 -5.29
N SER A 169 -18.34 29.51 -5.38
CA SER A 169 -17.03 28.87 -5.56
C SER A 169 -16.06 29.41 -4.54
N ARG A 170 -15.30 28.55 -3.86
CA ARG A 170 -14.25 28.94 -2.90
C ARG A 170 -13.01 28.09 -3.08
N GLU A 171 -11.85 28.69 -2.81
CA GLU A 171 -10.60 27.94 -2.75
C GLU A 171 -10.33 27.49 -1.31
N ALA A 172 -9.99 26.22 -1.16
CA ALA A 172 -9.46 25.62 0.05
C ALA A 172 -8.12 24.98 -0.27
N SER A 173 -7.29 24.74 0.73
CA SER A 173 -6.09 23.91 0.55
C SER A 173 -6.00 22.88 1.64
N MET A 174 -5.66 21.65 1.28
CA MET A 174 -5.41 20.57 2.22
C MET A 174 -3.92 20.26 2.30
N THR A 175 -3.43 19.99 3.51
CA THR A 175 -2.04 19.64 3.75
C THR A 175 -1.97 18.49 4.75
N ALA A 176 -1.21 17.45 4.43
CA ALA A 176 -0.90 16.37 5.35
C ALA A 176 -0.09 16.90 6.57
N LEU A 177 -0.47 16.44 7.76
CA LEU A 177 0.34 16.68 8.96
C LEU A 177 1.46 15.64 9.07
N SER A 178 2.54 16.02 9.77
CA SER A 178 3.71 15.17 9.96
C SER A 178 3.44 13.90 10.78
N ASN A 179 2.25 13.76 11.37
CA ASN A 179 1.83 12.56 12.09
C ASN A 179 1.30 11.45 11.15
N GLY A 180 1.06 11.75 9.88
CA GLY A 180 0.65 10.76 8.87
C GLY A 180 -0.79 10.27 8.99
N GLU A 181 -1.59 10.83 9.89
CA GLU A 181 -2.99 10.43 10.14
C GLU A 181 -3.98 11.60 9.99
N ASP A 182 -3.49 12.83 10.16
CA ASP A 182 -4.32 14.04 10.14
C ASP A 182 -4.01 14.91 8.92
N MET A 183 -5.01 15.67 8.48
CA MET A 183 -4.85 16.72 7.49
C MET A 183 -5.37 18.05 8.04
N ILE A 184 -4.77 19.15 7.60
CA ILE A 184 -5.31 20.49 7.82
C ILE A 184 -5.93 20.99 6.53
N MET A 185 -7.16 21.49 6.63
CA MET A 185 -7.83 22.23 5.57
C MET A 185 -7.83 23.73 5.89
N TYR A 186 -7.28 24.52 4.98
CA TYR A 186 -7.22 25.97 5.06
C TYR A 186 -8.27 26.63 4.16
N ASN A 187 -8.72 27.82 4.55
CA ASN A 187 -9.53 28.74 3.76
C ASN A 187 -10.94 28.28 3.35
N PHE A 188 -11.36 27.06 3.73
CA PHE A 188 -12.69 26.55 3.47
C PHE A 188 -13.80 27.48 4.03
N TRP A 189 -13.60 28.00 5.25
CA TRP A 189 -14.57 28.88 5.95
C TRP A 189 -14.34 30.37 5.79
N GLY A 190 -13.19 30.77 5.26
CA GLY A 190 -12.75 32.17 5.22
C GLY A 190 -11.24 32.29 5.26
N ASN A 191 -10.72 33.42 4.79
CA ASN A 191 -9.28 33.64 4.69
C ASN A 191 -8.58 33.51 6.04
N GLY A 192 -7.57 32.65 6.09
CA GLY A 192 -6.72 32.46 7.27
C GLY A 192 -7.27 31.51 8.32
N LEU A 193 -8.39 30.82 8.04
CA LEU A 193 -8.97 29.83 8.94
C LEU A 193 -8.50 28.42 8.60
N GLU A 194 -8.23 27.63 9.62
CA GLU A 194 -7.75 26.25 9.52
C GLU A 194 -8.66 25.29 10.29
N MET A 195 -8.86 24.10 9.73
CA MET A 195 -9.52 22.97 10.37
C MET A 195 -8.60 21.77 10.35
N VAL A 196 -8.38 21.18 11.52
CA VAL A 196 -7.71 19.89 11.62
C VAL A 196 -8.78 18.81 11.58
N GLY A 197 -8.66 17.90 10.62
CA GLY A 197 -9.52 16.73 10.53
C GLY A 197 -8.69 15.46 10.41
N LYS A 198 -9.27 14.37 10.90
CA LYS A 198 -8.71 13.03 10.74
C LYS A 198 -9.07 12.49 9.38
N VAL A 199 -8.15 11.81 8.73
CA VAL A 199 -8.46 11.10 7.48
C VAL A 199 -8.60 9.62 7.75
N VAL A 200 -9.73 9.08 7.33
CA VAL A 200 -10.04 7.65 7.38
C VAL A 200 -10.15 7.17 5.94
N GLU A 201 -9.31 6.25 5.49
CA GLU A 201 -9.47 5.62 4.17
C GLU A 201 -10.78 4.84 4.17
N THR A 202 -11.71 5.13 3.26
CA THR A 202 -13.03 4.46 3.20
C THR A 202 -13.02 3.25 2.28
N ASP A 203 -12.30 3.35 1.17
CA ASP A 203 -11.99 2.22 0.28
C ASP A 203 -10.75 2.55 -0.58
N ALA A 204 -10.37 1.64 -1.47
CA ALA A 204 -9.22 1.82 -2.36
C ALA A 204 -9.29 3.07 -3.26
N SER A 205 -10.47 3.65 -3.40
CA SER A 205 -10.78 4.78 -4.26
C SER A 205 -11.23 6.04 -3.51
N SER A 206 -11.29 6.03 -2.18
CA SER A 206 -11.81 7.17 -1.43
C SER A 206 -11.25 7.34 -0.02
N ILE A 207 -11.24 8.60 0.45
CA ILE A 207 -10.94 8.96 1.83
C ILE A 207 -12.08 9.74 2.44
N LYS A 208 -12.22 9.63 3.76
CA LYS A 208 -13.14 10.40 4.59
C LYS A 208 -12.37 11.34 5.49
N PHE A 209 -12.54 12.64 5.27
CA PHE A 209 -12.04 13.67 6.18
C PHE A 209 -13.09 13.95 7.24
N VAL A 210 -12.72 13.78 8.51
CA VAL A 210 -13.59 13.93 9.67
C VAL A 210 -13.09 15.07 10.55
N VAL A 211 -13.86 16.14 10.66
CA VAL A 211 -13.64 17.19 11.67
C VAL A 211 -14.54 16.88 12.86
N PRO A 212 -13.99 16.69 14.07
CA PRO A 212 -14.78 16.25 15.21
C PRO A 212 -15.79 17.30 15.68
N ALA A 213 -16.92 16.83 16.21
CA ALA A 213 -17.87 17.66 16.92
C ALA A 213 -17.19 18.48 18.04
N GLY A 214 -17.70 19.68 18.30
CA GLY A 214 -17.12 20.63 19.25
C GLY A 214 -15.90 21.39 18.71
N THR A 215 -15.45 21.10 17.47
CA THR A 215 -14.47 21.96 16.79
C THR A 215 -15.04 23.36 16.66
N LYS A 216 -14.30 24.33 17.22
CA LYS A 216 -14.63 25.75 17.10
C LYS A 216 -14.28 26.21 15.70
N LEU A 217 -15.30 26.48 14.91
CA LEU A 217 -15.22 27.28 13.70
C LEU A 217 -15.23 28.75 14.18
N ASP A 218 -14.25 29.55 13.78
CA ASP A 218 -13.96 30.88 14.33
C ASP A 218 -15.16 31.86 14.27
N ASN A 219 -14.99 33.08 14.80
CA ASN A 219 -15.98 34.17 14.84
C ASN A 219 -16.90 34.13 13.62
N GLY A 220 -18.16 33.76 13.85
CA GLY A 220 -19.12 33.42 12.81
C GLY A 220 -19.19 34.43 11.68
N TRP A 221 -19.76 34.02 10.55
CA TRP A 221 -20.04 34.93 9.44
C TRP A 221 -20.99 36.07 9.80
N ASP A 222 -21.60 36.03 10.97
CA ASP A 222 -22.48 37.05 11.51
C ASP A 222 -22.02 37.52 12.90
N ASP A 223 -22.66 38.58 13.38
CA ASP A 223 -22.35 39.24 14.65
C ASP A 223 -22.62 38.35 15.89
N ARG A 224 -22.95 37.07 15.71
CA ARG A 224 -23.39 36.13 16.76
C ARG A 224 -22.26 35.31 17.40
N GLY A 225 -21.02 35.56 17.00
CA GLY A 225 -19.84 34.95 17.62
C GLY A 225 -19.49 33.58 17.02
N ALA A 226 -18.57 32.88 17.65
CA ALA A 226 -18.00 31.65 17.09
C ALA A 226 -19.01 30.49 17.02
N TRP A 227 -18.83 29.61 16.05
CA TRP A 227 -19.70 28.47 15.79
C TRP A 227 -19.00 27.18 16.22
N LEU A 228 -19.73 26.27 16.86
CA LEU A 228 -19.25 24.95 17.24
C LEU A 228 -19.95 23.92 16.39
N LEU A 229 -19.20 22.96 15.84
CA LEU A 229 -19.82 21.78 15.22
C LEU A 229 -20.64 21.01 16.27
N ASP A 230 -21.92 20.76 16.01
CA ASP A 230 -22.79 19.95 16.89
C ASP A 230 -22.59 18.44 16.62
N ASN A 231 -22.21 18.11 15.38
CA ASN A 231 -21.89 16.74 14.93
C ASN A 231 -20.57 16.73 14.16
N ASP A 232 -19.99 15.53 13.98
CA ASP A 232 -18.80 15.37 13.14
C ASP A 232 -19.09 15.84 11.71
N LEU A 233 -18.22 16.69 11.18
CA LEU A 233 -18.24 17.06 9.77
C LEU A 233 -17.51 15.98 8.97
N ILE A 234 -18.17 15.44 7.96
CA ILE A 234 -17.68 14.33 7.16
C ILE A 234 -17.70 14.73 5.68
N GLY A 235 -16.53 14.77 5.05
CA GLY A 235 -16.39 14.86 3.60
C GLY A 235 -15.75 13.59 3.05
N VAL A 236 -16.37 12.95 2.06
CA VAL A 236 -15.83 11.76 1.37
C VAL A 236 -15.29 12.19 0.01
N PHE A 237 -14.03 11.87 -0.27
CA PHE A 237 -13.30 12.25 -1.48
C PHE A 237 -12.91 11.02 -2.28
N ASP A 238 -13.12 11.02 -3.60
CA ASP A 238 -12.64 9.95 -4.48
C ASP A 238 -11.20 10.16 -4.98
N THR A 239 -10.60 9.18 -5.65
CA THR A 239 -9.24 9.27 -6.23
C THR A 239 -9.10 10.29 -7.36
N GLU A 240 -10.20 10.81 -7.89
CA GLU A 240 -10.19 11.95 -8.82
C GLU A 240 -10.29 13.28 -8.05
N ASN A 241 -10.13 13.22 -6.72
CA ASN A 241 -10.19 14.33 -5.79
C ASN A 241 -11.53 15.08 -5.84
N ARG A 242 -12.62 14.36 -6.12
CA ARG A 242 -13.98 14.87 -6.06
C ARG A 242 -14.60 14.57 -4.72
N LEU A 243 -15.25 15.56 -4.13
CA LEU A 243 -16.18 15.33 -3.02
C LEU A 243 -17.38 14.53 -3.55
N ILE A 244 -17.52 13.29 -3.10
CA ILE A 244 -18.59 12.38 -3.50
C ILE A 244 -19.74 12.33 -2.48
N ASP A 245 -19.48 12.73 -1.24
CA ASP A 245 -20.51 12.86 -0.20
C ASP A 245 -20.11 13.92 0.84
N PHE A 246 -21.10 14.66 1.34
CA PHE A 246 -20.95 15.64 2.41
C PHE A 246 -22.11 15.49 3.38
N ILE A 247 -21.81 15.26 4.66
CA ILE A 247 -22.84 15.19 5.68
C ILE A 247 -23.15 16.61 6.16
N GLN A 248 -24.43 17.00 6.03
CA GLN A 248 -25.00 18.18 6.67
C GLN A 248 -24.58 18.21 8.13
N PHE A 249 -23.97 19.31 8.56
CA PHE A 249 -23.60 19.49 9.95
C PHE A 249 -24.44 20.61 10.56
N ASP A 250 -24.85 20.35 11.80
CA ASP A 250 -25.48 21.33 12.66
C ASP A 250 -24.39 22.09 13.42
N TYR A 251 -24.69 23.34 13.77
CA TYR A 251 -23.80 24.16 14.57
C TYR A 251 -24.53 24.79 15.75
N ILE A 252 -23.76 25.09 16.80
CA ILE A 252 -24.20 25.81 18.00
C ILE A 252 -23.37 27.09 18.12
N CYS A 253 -24.04 28.25 18.23
CA CYS A 253 -23.41 29.54 18.51
C CYS A 253 -23.12 29.72 20.01
N GLU A 254 -22.22 30.64 20.36
CA GLU A 254 -21.89 30.94 21.77
C GLU A 254 -23.10 31.42 22.60
N ASP A 255 -24.13 31.98 21.96
CA ASP A 255 -25.39 32.38 22.60
C ASP A 255 -26.39 31.21 22.80
N GLY A 256 -26.02 30.00 22.38
CA GLY A 256 -26.84 28.79 22.47
C GLY A 256 -27.85 28.62 21.33
N SER A 257 -27.88 29.54 20.36
CA SER A 257 -28.68 29.34 19.14
C SER A 257 -28.08 28.24 18.26
N THR A 258 -28.94 27.51 17.56
CA THR A 258 -28.53 26.44 16.66
C THR A 258 -28.92 26.78 15.22
N GLY A 259 -28.18 26.22 14.28
CA GLY A 259 -28.51 26.28 12.87
C GLY A 259 -27.91 25.10 12.11
N SER A 260 -28.31 24.96 10.85
CA SER A 260 -27.74 23.99 9.94
C SER A 260 -27.18 24.75 8.74
N PHE A 261 -25.98 24.40 8.31
CA PHE A 261 -25.46 24.92 7.05
C PHE A 261 -26.24 24.27 5.89
N PRO A 262 -26.54 24.99 4.79
CA PRO A 262 -27.61 24.59 3.88
C PRO A 262 -27.41 23.20 3.31
N TRP A 263 -28.55 22.51 3.24
CA TRP A 263 -28.82 21.29 2.51
C TRP A 263 -28.48 21.54 1.02
N CYS A 264 -27.44 20.88 0.52
CA CYS A 264 -26.98 21.00 -0.87
C CYS A 264 -27.32 19.66 -1.53
N GLU A 265 -28.56 19.51 -2.00
CA GLU A 265 -29.09 18.20 -2.40
C GLU A 265 -28.38 17.59 -3.61
N GLU A 266 -27.70 18.37 -4.48
CA GLU A 266 -27.24 17.84 -5.78
C GLU A 266 -25.91 18.37 -6.38
N THR A 267 -25.29 19.49 -5.93
CA THR A 267 -24.16 20.11 -6.69
C THR A 267 -22.89 20.47 -5.91
N CYS A 268 -22.80 20.12 -4.62
CA CYS A 268 -21.63 20.45 -3.83
C CYS A 268 -20.43 19.54 -4.19
N GLN A 269 -19.35 20.10 -4.75
CA GLN A 269 -18.15 19.37 -5.16
C GLN A 269 -16.89 20.11 -4.75
N LEU A 270 -15.98 19.43 -4.04
CA LEU A 270 -14.59 19.85 -3.93
C LEU A 270 -13.84 19.28 -5.14
N VAL A 271 -13.18 20.11 -5.94
CA VAL A 271 -12.42 19.69 -7.14
C VAL A 271 -10.98 20.16 -6.98
N GLN A 272 -10.02 19.25 -7.04
CA GLN A 272 -8.59 19.64 -6.99
C GLN A 272 -8.20 20.37 -8.28
N ASN A 273 -7.46 21.48 -8.13
CA ASN A 273 -6.98 22.31 -9.24
C ASN A 273 -5.64 21.81 -9.82
#